data_AF-A0A392VS50-F1
#
_entry.id   AF-A0A392VS50-F1
#
_cell.length_a   1.000
_cell.length_b   1.000
_cell.length_c   1.000
_cell.angle_alpha   90.00
_cell.angle_beta   90.00
_cell.angle_gamma   90.00
#
_symmetry.space_group_name_H-M   'P 1'
#
loop_
_entity.id
_entity.type
_entity.pdbx_description
1 polymer ?
#
loop_
_entity_poly.entity_id
_entity_poly.type
_entity_poly.pdbx_seq_one_letter_code
_entity_poly.pdbx_strand_id
1 'polypeptide(L)' 'MRLNPAKCSFGVQAGKFLGFLLTHRGIEANPKKCQAINDMRSPTSVKEVQQLTGRIAAL' A
#
# COMPACT_ATOMS: atom_id res chain seq x y z
N MET A 1 18.36 -19.13 11.66
CA MET A 1 17.70 -17.90 11.16
C MET A 1 17.57 -16.93 12.33
N ARG A 2 17.85 -15.63 12.16
CA ARG A 2 17.79 -14.63 13.25
C ARG A 2 16.79 -13.54 12.86
N LEU A 3 15.75 -13.36 13.66
CA LEU A 3 14.70 -12.37 13.43
C LEU A 3 15.01 -11.08 14.19
N ASN A 4 14.50 -9.94 13.70
CA ASN A 4 14.54 -8.67 14.41
C ASN A 4 13.22 -8.49 15.18
N PRO A 5 13.19 -8.69 16.51
CA PRO A 5 11.95 -8.65 17.28
C PRO A 5 11.21 -7.30 17.16
N ALA A 6 11.94 -6.19 16.99
CA ALA A 6 11.35 -4.87 16.85
C ALA A 6 10.61 -4.64 15.52
N LYS A 7 10.84 -5.50 14.52
CA LYS A 7 10.20 -5.41 13.19
C LYS A 7 9.27 -6.59 12.89
N CYS A 8 9.17 -7.55 13.80
CA CYS A 8 8.34 -8.73 13.61
C CYS A 8 6.99 -8.57 14.31
N SER A 9 5.94 -9.04 13.66
CA SER A 9 4.60 -9.14 14.23
C SER A 9 4.16 -10.60 14.15
N PHE A 10 3.65 -11.14 15.25
CA PHE A 10 3.24 -12.55 15.34
C PHE A 10 1.83 -12.63 15.95
N GLY A 11 1.04 -13.61 15.51
CA GLY A 11 -0.30 -13.87 16.06
C GLY A 11 -1.32 -12.75 15.84
N VAL A 12 -1.07 -11.84 14.90
CA VAL A 12 -2.00 -10.74 14.58
C VAL A 12 -3.12 -11.21 13.65
N GLN A 13 -4.34 -10.74 13.87
CA GLN A 13 -5.49 -11.06 13.00
C GLN A 13 -5.39 -10.39 11.63
N ALA A 14 -4.69 -9.26 11.55
CA ALA A 14 -4.36 -8.54 10.34
C ALA A 14 -3.00 -7.83 10.50
N GLY A 15 -2.29 -7.62 9.39
CA GLY A 15 -0.95 -7.02 9.41
C GLY A 15 -0.59 -6.32 8.11
N LYS A 16 0.33 -5.35 8.18
CA LYS A 16 0.85 -4.68 6.97
C LYS A 16 2.12 -5.36 6.50
N PHE A 17 2.19 -5.71 5.24
CA PHE A 17 3.38 -6.31 4.64
C PHE A 17 3.54 -5.84 3.20
N LEU A 18 4.76 -5.41 2.84
CA LEU A 18 5.10 -4.90 1.50
C LEU A 18 4.13 -3.84 0.96
N GLY A 19 3.52 -3.06 1.86
CA GLY A 19 2.56 -2.02 1.51
C GLY A 19 1.11 -2.48 1.33
N PHE A 20 0.81 -3.77 1.51
CA PHE A 20 -0.53 -4.34 1.50
C PHE A 20 -1.05 -4.60 2.92
N LEU A 21 -2.37 -4.74 3.05
CA LEU A 21 -3.00 -5.20 4.28
C LEU A 21 -3.30 -6.69 4.12
N LEU A 22 -2.81 -7.53 5.02
CA LEU A 22 -3.17 -8.94 5.08
C LEU A 22 -4.21 -9.12 6.17
N THR A 23 -5.29 -9.79 5.83
CA THR A 23 -6.36 -10.16 6.75
C THR A 23 -6.66 -11.66 6.61
N HIS A 24 -7.55 -12.17 7.45
CA HIS A 24 -8.07 -13.54 7.30
C HIS A 24 -8.77 -13.79 5.95
N ARG A 25 -9.18 -12.74 5.22
CA ARG A 25 -9.82 -12.83 3.91
C ARG A 25 -8.82 -12.83 2.75
N GLY A 26 -7.55 -12.54 3.03
CA GLY A 26 -6.47 -12.51 2.03
C GLY A 26 -5.74 -11.17 2.00
N ILE A 27 -5.26 -10.81 0.81
CA ILE A 27 -4.56 -9.55 0.54
C ILE A 27 -5.59 -8.48 0.21
N GLU A 28 -5.60 -7.41 0.98
CA GLU A 28 -6.46 -6.26 0.83
C GLU A 28 -5.64 -5.02 0.44
N ALA A 29 -6.26 -4.15 -0.36
CA ALA A 29 -5.71 -2.86 -0.71
C ALA A 29 -5.45 -2.04 0.56
N ASN A 30 -4.30 -1.39 0.64
CA ASN A 30 -3.96 -0.59 1.81
C ASN A 30 -4.77 0.71 1.82
N PRO A 31 -5.67 0.92 2.81
CA PRO A 31 -6.55 2.08 2.83
C PRO A 31 -5.79 3.41 2.78
N LYS A 32 -4.59 3.47 3.41
CA LYS A 32 -3.75 4.68 3.39
C LYS A 32 -3.29 5.03 1.98
N LYS A 33 -2.93 4.02 1.18
CA LYS A 33 -2.48 4.24 -0.18
C LYS A 33 -3.64 4.65 -1.08
N CYS A 34 -4.80 4.02 -0.93
CA CYS A 34 -6.03 4.39 -1.66
C CYS A 34 -6.46 5.82 -1.34
N GLN A 35 -6.46 6.19 -0.07
CA GLN A 35 -6.82 7.54 0.36
C GLN A 35 -5.89 8.60 -0.22
N ALA A 36 -4.57 8.34 -0.28
CA ALA A 36 -3.63 9.28 -0.89
C ALA A 36 -3.90 9.55 -2.39
N ILE A 37 -4.47 8.58 -3.12
CA ILE A 37 -4.88 8.79 -4.52
C ILE A 37 -6.20 9.57 -4.57
N ASN A 38 -7.13 9.28 -3.66
CA ASN A 38 -8.41 9.95 -3.63
C ASN A 38 -8.28 11.44 -3.24
N ASP A 39 -7.33 11.75 -2.37
CA ASP A 39 -7.05 13.11 -1.89
C ASP A 39 -6.11 13.88 -2.83
N MET A 40 -5.57 13.23 -3.88
CA MET A 40 -4.70 13.87 -4.85
C MET A 40 -5.50 14.84 -5.73
N ARG A 41 -4.92 16.02 -5.99
CA ARG A 41 -5.43 16.95 -7.02
C ARG A 41 -5.42 16.28 -8.40
N SER A 42 -6.37 16.64 -9.26
CA SER A 42 -6.37 16.16 -10.64
C SER A 42 -5.05 16.51 -11.34
N PRO A 43 -4.41 15.55 -12.04
CA PRO A 43 -3.19 15.82 -12.79
C PRO A 43 -3.49 16.82 -13.92
N THR A 44 -2.55 17.75 -14.12
CA THR A 44 -2.68 18.88 -15.04
C THR A 44 -1.80 18.75 -16.28
N SER A 45 -0.93 17.74 -16.33
CA SER A 45 -0.03 17.48 -17.45
C SER A 45 0.05 16.00 -17.80
N VAL A 46 0.40 15.71 -19.05
CA VAL A 46 0.62 14.33 -19.54
C VAL A 46 1.68 13.60 -18.69
N LYS A 47 2.73 14.31 -18.26
CA LYS A 47 3.78 13.77 -17.39
C LYS A 47 3.23 13.34 -16.03
N GLU A 48 2.37 14.16 -15.42
CA GLU A 48 1.71 13.81 -14.15
C GLU A 48 0.77 12.60 -14.32
N VAL A 49 0.04 12.52 -15.44
CA VAL A 49 -0.81 11.36 -15.76
C VAL A 49 0.02 10.09 -15.89
N GLN A 50 1.11 10.11 -16.66
CA GLN A 50 2.00 8.96 -16.82
C GLN A 50 2.61 8.50 -15.48
N GLN A 51 3.03 9.45 -14.65
CA GLN A 51 3.55 9.15 -13.32
C GLN A 51 2.47 8.52 -12.42
N LEU A 52 1.25 9.04 -12.45
CA LEU A 52 0.13 8.48 -11.70
C LEU A 52 -0.18 7.05 -12.15
N THR A 53 -0.24 6.79 -13.46
CA THR A 53 -0.43 5.44 -14.01
C THR A 53 0.64 4.47 -13.50
N GLY A 54 1.91 4.89 -13.51
CA GLY A 54 3.00 4.06 -12.98
C GLY A 54 2.86 3.78 -11.49
N ARG A 55 2.40 4.75 -10.70
CA ARG A 55 2.13 4.56 -9.26
C ARG A 55 0.95 3.62 -9.02
N ILE A 56 -0.12 3.72 -9.81
CA ILE A 56 -1.32 2.85 -9.75
C ILE A 56 -0.98 1.41 -10.12
N ALA A 57 -0.10 1.18 -11.08
CA ALA A 57 0.32 -0.17 -11.43
C ALA A 57 1.11 -0.89 -10.29
N ALA A 58 1.74 -0.13 -9.39
CA ALA A 58 2.55 -0.65 -8.29
C ALA A 58 1.78 -0.78 -6.95
N LEU A 59 0.47 -0.54 -6.96
CA LEU A 59 -0.31 -0.31 -5.75
C LEU A 59 -0.76 -1.56 -5.02
#